data_AF-A0AAD9SQF8-F1
#
_entry.id   AF-A0AAD9SQF8-F1
#
_cell.length_a   1.000
_cell.length_b   1.000
_cell.length_c   1.000
_cell.angle_alpha   90.00
_cell.angle_beta   90.00
_cell.angle_gamma   90.00
#
_symmetry.space_group_name_H-M   'P 1'
#
loop_
_entity.id
_entity.type
_entity.pdbx_description
1 polymer ?
#
loop_
_entity_poly.entity_id
_entity_poly.type
_entity_poly.pdbx_seq_one_letter_code
_entity_poly.pdbx_strand_id
1 'polypeptide(L)'
;MNRSTTSLASSHTHVASSLRPFGEDNESTLDIEKQAHHGRYPMGHPADDVPTPKQAPNEAPDEAQKTISQGPPVPVGPGGPGGPGANALYKPKTLRFWLTILANFLAVFLVALDRTIVATAIPQITDEYHSLGDIGWYGSAYMLTTSASQLLFGRLFKFYNMKWVFLTSVVIFEVGSAICGAAPTSPVFIFGRAIAGFGSAGIFSGAMMIMIPMVPLPKRPMFQSLFGMVFGIASVMGPLIGGAFTSTLTWRWCFYINLPIGGFTLLFMVFFWNPPARKTEPAPVIDHIKRLDPLGTFFFIPCVVCLLLALQWGGSTYAWSNWRTILLFVLFGVLGLAFAAVQIIMPNTASIPPRIIKQRTVLFAVCFTFFIAGSMLMLVYYMPIWFQTVRRVSALNSGIYTLPLVLSLVASSLLNGVGTAKIGYYVPSMLLAPSIMAIGEGLLSTLTRNAPQSHWVGYQFLSGFGLGMGMQTGGLAVQTVLPMADVSMGIACIFFAQQLGGAIFTTVGQTILSNLLVSELAGVPGIDPAQIVASGATELADIVPAEELNVVLDAYNYSLTRIFLAAMGLAFAALLSAACMEWKSIKKPGVGAVAEPAKDDSDSPSRSEDTELGVMGSRRAGQADSNGVARN
;
A
#
# COMPACT_ATOMS: atom_id res chain seq x y z
N MET A 1 9.34 64.02 -0.26
CA MET A 1 8.93 65.26 0.42
C MET A 1 7.76 64.91 1.35
N ASN A 2 7.95 65.08 2.67
CA ASN A 2 7.04 65.12 3.83
C ASN A 2 5.58 64.59 3.71
N ARG A 3 5.17 63.56 4.46
CA ARG A 3 4.74 63.51 5.89
C ARG A 3 3.24 63.82 6.13
N SER A 4 2.46 62.73 6.32
CA SER A 4 1.62 62.36 7.47
C SER A 4 0.42 63.20 7.99
N THR A 5 -0.60 62.43 8.45
CA THR A 5 -1.75 62.69 9.38
C THR A 5 -2.97 63.44 8.81
N THR A 6 -4.23 63.00 8.97
CA THR A 6 -5.00 62.83 10.22
C THR A 6 -6.30 62.00 10.05
N SER A 7 -6.83 61.50 11.17
CA SER A 7 -7.95 60.58 11.42
C SER A 7 -9.31 61.28 11.72
N LEU A 8 -10.37 60.45 11.86
CA LEU A 8 -11.71 60.64 12.47
C LEU A 8 -12.85 61.18 11.56
N ALA A 9 -14.15 60.90 11.74
CA ALA A 9 -15.00 59.80 12.25
C ALA A 9 -16.43 60.37 12.37
N SER A 10 -17.46 59.54 12.16
CA SER A 10 -18.91 59.76 12.45
C SER A 10 -19.64 60.76 11.53
N SER A 11 -20.92 60.60 11.17
CA SER A 11 -22.07 60.26 12.04
C SER A 11 -23.25 59.60 11.30
N HIS A 12 -24.02 58.84 12.09
CA HIS A 12 -25.37 58.26 11.87
C HIS A 12 -26.43 59.36 11.56
N THR A 13 -27.69 59.13 11.13
CA THR A 13 -28.76 58.32 11.78
C THR A 13 -30.10 58.33 10.98
N HIS A 14 -30.78 57.17 10.98
CA HIS A 14 -32.24 56.84 11.08
C HIS A 14 -33.35 57.63 10.32
N VAL A 15 -34.50 57.07 9.89
CA VAL A 15 -35.55 56.22 10.54
C VAL A 15 -36.40 55.56 9.39
N ALA A 16 -36.57 54.24 9.28
CA ALA A 16 -37.57 53.29 9.85
C ALA A 16 -39.07 53.45 9.42
N SER A 17 -39.70 52.36 8.94
CA SER A 17 -40.80 51.63 9.64
C SER A 17 -41.73 50.81 8.72
N SER A 18 -41.94 49.52 9.09
CA SER A 18 -43.22 48.76 9.22
C SER A 18 -42.94 47.22 9.15
N LEU A 19 -42.88 46.45 10.28
CA LEU A 19 -43.94 45.82 11.14
C LEU A 19 -44.42 44.45 10.59
N ARG A 20 -44.49 43.28 11.27
CA ARG A 20 -44.36 42.79 12.68
C ARG A 20 -44.12 41.24 12.73
N PRO A 21 -43.68 40.68 13.89
CA PRO A 21 -43.61 39.24 14.23
C PRO A 21 -44.60 38.79 15.36
N PHE A 22 -44.68 37.48 15.63
CA PHE A 22 -45.26 36.79 16.81
C PHE A 22 -44.55 35.41 16.91
N GLY A 23 -44.17 34.78 18.02
CA GLY A 23 -44.25 35.02 19.47
C GLY A 23 -44.04 33.65 20.17
N GLU A 24 -43.08 33.56 21.11
CA GLU A 24 -42.96 32.45 22.08
C GLU A 24 -43.80 32.77 23.33
N ASP A 25 -44.34 31.76 24.02
CA ASP A 25 -44.27 31.63 25.49
C ASP A 25 -45.00 30.37 26.03
N ASN A 26 -44.24 29.58 26.81
CA ASN A 26 -44.52 28.93 28.10
C ASN A 26 -45.43 27.68 28.35
N GLU A 27 -44.87 26.83 29.25
CA GLU A 27 -45.48 25.92 30.25
C GLU A 27 -46.25 24.67 29.76
N SER A 28 -46.34 23.52 30.45
CA SER A 28 -45.64 22.84 31.55
C SER A 28 -46.26 21.42 31.65
N THR A 29 -45.48 20.43 32.12
CA THR A 29 -45.88 19.22 32.87
C THR A 29 -47.34 18.70 32.88
N LEU A 30 -47.58 17.42 32.54
CA LEU A 30 -48.01 16.36 33.48
C LEU A 30 -48.47 15.06 32.78
N ASP A 31 -48.02 13.94 33.36
CA ASP A 31 -48.55 12.59 33.23
C ASP A 31 -50.05 12.49 33.57
N ILE A 32 -50.75 11.50 33.02
CA ILE A 32 -51.40 10.41 33.78
C ILE A 32 -52.27 9.51 32.89
N GLU A 33 -51.98 8.22 33.07
CA GLU A 33 -52.69 6.95 32.89
C GLU A 33 -54.23 6.89 33.00
N LYS A 34 -54.75 5.79 32.42
CA LYS A 34 -55.99 5.02 32.73
C LYS A 34 -57.33 5.46 32.12
N GLN A 35 -57.93 4.52 31.37
CA GLN A 35 -59.29 4.04 31.65
C GLN A 35 -59.53 2.61 31.14
N ALA A 36 -60.35 1.89 31.90
CA ALA A 36 -60.48 0.45 32.00
C ALA A 36 -61.88 -0.06 31.56
N HIS A 37 -62.16 -1.32 31.91
CA HIS A 37 -63.45 -2.08 31.97
C HIS A 37 -63.70 -3.03 30.79
N HIS A 38 -64.16 -4.29 30.93
CA HIS A 38 -64.63 -5.23 31.97
C HIS A 38 -64.71 -6.63 31.26
N GLY A 39 -64.70 -7.85 31.82
CA GLY A 39 -64.74 -8.39 33.18
C GLY A 39 -64.97 -9.94 33.18
N ARG A 40 -65.11 -10.49 34.39
CA ARG A 40 -65.67 -11.80 34.85
C ARG A 40 -64.77 -13.06 34.94
N TYR A 41 -64.65 -13.54 36.19
CA TYR A 41 -64.46 -14.94 36.61
C TYR A 41 -65.81 -15.58 36.99
N PRO A 42 -65.94 -16.92 37.07
CA PRO A 42 -65.85 -17.58 38.40
C PRO A 42 -65.17 -18.97 38.44
N MET A 43 -64.90 -19.40 39.67
CA MET A 43 -64.27 -20.63 40.20
C MET A 43 -65.07 -21.94 40.04
N GLY A 44 -64.36 -23.08 40.15
CA GLY A 44 -64.92 -24.40 40.49
C GLY A 44 -63.85 -25.49 40.78
N HIS A 45 -63.70 -25.87 42.05
CA HIS A 45 -63.06 -27.09 42.62
C HIS A 45 -64.07 -27.64 43.68
N PRO A 46 -64.03 -28.90 44.21
CA PRO A 46 -62.83 -29.66 44.64
C PRO A 46 -62.94 -31.23 44.60
N ALA A 47 -61.88 -31.95 45.03
CA ALA A 47 -61.88 -33.06 46.04
C ALA A 47 -60.75 -34.13 45.84
N ASP A 48 -59.77 -34.08 46.76
CA ASP A 48 -59.27 -35.13 47.70
C ASP A 48 -58.39 -36.36 47.30
N ASP A 49 -57.18 -36.34 47.92
CA ASP A 49 -56.47 -37.35 48.75
C ASP A 49 -55.65 -38.57 48.21
N VAL A 50 -54.30 -38.38 48.14
CA VAL A 50 -53.14 -39.01 48.87
C VAL A 50 -53.13 -40.56 49.09
N PRO A 51 -52.03 -41.36 48.82
CA PRO A 51 -50.78 -41.31 49.61
C PRO A 51 -49.42 -41.68 48.94
N THR A 52 -48.41 -41.58 49.81
CA THR A 52 -46.93 -41.48 49.79
C THR A 52 -46.06 -42.60 49.16
N PRO A 53 -44.73 -42.35 49.01
CA PRO A 53 -43.77 -43.14 48.22
C PRO A 53 -42.83 -44.05 49.05
N LYS A 54 -42.23 -45.10 48.42
CA LYS A 54 -40.79 -45.48 48.54
C LYS A 54 -40.38 -46.76 47.77
N GLN A 55 -39.17 -46.65 47.18
CA GLN A 55 -38.17 -47.66 46.73
C GLN A 55 -38.47 -48.45 45.43
N ALA A 56 -37.59 -48.68 44.46
CA ALA A 56 -36.26 -48.24 43.95
C ALA A 56 -36.02 -49.10 42.66
N PRO A 57 -34.95 -48.98 41.81
CA PRO A 57 -34.02 -47.89 41.51
C PRO A 57 -34.11 -47.46 40.01
N ASN A 58 -34.03 -46.16 39.70
CA ASN A 58 -33.86 -45.68 38.33
C ASN A 58 -32.36 -45.53 38.01
N GLU A 59 -31.84 -46.48 37.24
CA GLU A 59 -30.63 -46.30 36.46
C GLU A 59 -30.89 -45.23 35.38
N ALA A 60 -29.95 -44.29 35.28
CA ALA A 60 -29.98 -43.17 34.35
C ALA A 60 -29.80 -43.63 32.90
N PRO A 61 -30.41 -42.92 31.94
CA PRO A 61 -29.82 -42.76 30.63
C PRO A 61 -29.69 -41.28 30.31
N ASP A 62 -28.49 -40.72 30.49
CA ASP A 62 -28.14 -39.43 29.89
C ASP A 62 -26.67 -39.45 29.45
N GLU A 63 -26.38 -40.26 28.43
CA GLU A 63 -25.11 -40.28 27.72
C GLU A 63 -25.35 -40.58 26.23
N ALA A 64 -25.79 -39.57 25.47
CA ALA A 64 -25.80 -39.66 24.01
C ALA A 64 -25.75 -38.29 23.30
N GLN A 65 -25.01 -37.29 23.81
CA GLN A 65 -24.70 -36.11 22.98
C GLN A 65 -23.49 -35.30 23.46
N LYS A 66 -22.30 -35.90 23.56
CA LYS A 66 -21.03 -35.16 23.72
C LYS A 66 -19.84 -35.97 23.23
N THR A 67 -19.69 -36.09 21.92
CA THR A 67 -18.42 -36.54 21.32
C THR A 67 -18.26 -35.98 19.89
N ILE A 68 -17.94 -34.69 19.78
CA ILE A 68 -17.11 -34.21 18.68
C ILE A 68 -15.73 -34.02 19.30
N SER A 69 -14.83 -34.95 19.02
CA SER A 69 -13.45 -34.96 19.46
C SER A 69 -12.74 -33.67 19.04
N GLN A 70 -12.57 -32.75 19.99
CA GLN A 70 -11.54 -31.73 19.88
C GLN A 70 -10.20 -32.46 20.04
N GLY A 71 -9.44 -32.57 18.95
CA GLY A 71 -8.02 -32.92 19.06
C GLY A 71 -7.32 -31.89 19.96
N PRO A 72 -6.20 -32.25 20.61
CA PRO A 72 -5.53 -31.35 21.54
C PRO A 72 -5.21 -30.02 20.84
N PRO A 73 -5.38 -28.87 21.51
CA PRO A 73 -5.00 -27.60 20.92
C PRO A 73 -3.52 -27.66 20.56
N VAL A 74 -3.21 -27.52 19.26
CA VAL A 74 -1.83 -27.36 18.80
C VAL A 74 -1.27 -26.14 19.54
N PRO A 75 -0.17 -26.27 20.31
CA PRO A 75 0.38 -25.14 21.04
C PRO A 75 0.81 -24.08 20.04
N VAL A 76 0.12 -22.94 20.05
CA VAL A 76 0.49 -21.75 19.32
C VAL A 76 1.86 -21.32 19.84
N GLY A 77 2.91 -21.58 19.07
CA GLY A 77 4.28 -21.18 19.41
C GLY A 77 4.39 -19.65 19.62
N PRO A 78 5.39 -19.19 20.38
CA PRO A 78 5.48 -17.81 20.88
C PRO A 78 5.87 -16.85 19.74
N GLY A 79 4.91 -16.47 18.91
CA GLY A 79 5.16 -15.76 17.64
C GLY A 79 4.11 -14.71 17.29
N GLY A 80 3.45 -14.12 18.30
CA GLY A 80 2.59 -12.96 18.08
C GLY A 80 3.35 -11.75 17.51
N PRO A 81 2.66 -10.66 17.13
CA PRO A 81 3.29 -9.46 16.56
C PRO A 81 4.29 -8.75 17.49
N GLY A 82 4.34 -9.16 18.76
CA GLY A 82 5.36 -8.82 19.75
C GLY A 82 5.88 -10.03 20.54
N GLY A 83 5.83 -11.25 19.97
CA GLY A 83 6.36 -12.44 20.61
C GLY A 83 7.89 -12.36 20.79
N PRO A 84 8.48 -13.04 21.80
CA PRO A 84 9.90 -12.94 22.17
C PRO A 84 10.91 -13.11 21.02
N GLY A 85 10.51 -13.74 19.90
CA GLY A 85 11.36 -13.96 18.72
C GLY A 85 11.61 -12.74 17.82
N ALA A 86 10.67 -11.78 17.69
CA ALA A 86 10.85 -10.61 16.82
C ALA A 86 11.88 -9.61 17.39
N ASN A 87 12.07 -9.60 18.70
CA ASN A 87 13.09 -8.79 19.37
C ASN A 87 14.48 -9.46 19.36
N ALA A 88 14.55 -10.78 19.14
CA ALA A 88 15.82 -11.51 19.20
C ALA A 88 16.79 -11.16 18.07
N LEU A 89 16.26 -10.79 16.90
CA LEU A 89 17.06 -10.38 15.73
C LEU A 89 17.30 -8.86 15.68
N TYR A 90 16.59 -8.07 16.48
CA TYR A 90 16.81 -6.63 16.58
C TYR A 90 18.08 -6.34 17.38
N LYS A 91 19.22 -6.37 16.69
CA LYS A 91 20.55 -6.11 17.25
C LYS A 91 21.20 -4.90 16.58
N PRO A 92 20.69 -3.67 16.79
CA PRO A 92 21.20 -2.46 16.14
C PRO A 92 22.64 -2.11 16.51
N LYS A 93 23.22 -2.74 17.53
CA LYS A 93 24.64 -2.57 17.89
C LYS A 93 25.57 -3.49 17.09
N THR A 94 25.04 -4.47 16.36
CA THR A 94 25.84 -5.47 15.65
C THR A 94 26.03 -5.07 14.20
N LEU A 95 27.27 -5.16 13.69
CA LEU A 95 27.59 -4.89 12.28
C LEU A 95 26.73 -5.72 11.32
N ARG A 96 26.47 -7.00 11.66
CA ARG A 96 25.62 -7.91 10.88
C ARG A 96 24.21 -7.35 10.62
N PHE A 97 23.63 -6.65 11.59
CA PHE A 97 22.30 -6.03 11.44
C PHE A 97 22.32 -4.95 10.37
N TRP A 98 23.27 -4.00 10.47
CA TRP A 98 23.38 -2.90 9.51
C TRP A 98 23.81 -3.36 8.13
N LEU A 99 24.68 -4.37 8.02
CA LEU A 99 25.04 -4.97 6.74
C LEU A 99 23.85 -5.63 6.06
N THR A 100 22.98 -6.32 6.81
CA THR A 100 21.76 -6.93 6.26
C THR A 100 20.77 -5.85 5.79
N ILE A 101 20.57 -4.80 6.60
CA ILE A 101 19.71 -3.67 6.23
C ILE A 101 20.27 -2.96 4.99
N LEU A 102 21.58 -2.74 4.93
CA LEU A 102 22.25 -2.13 3.77
C LEU A 102 22.06 -2.98 2.51
N ALA A 103 22.31 -4.30 2.59
CA ALA A 103 22.08 -5.21 1.47
C ALA A 103 20.60 -5.20 1.03
N ASN A 104 19.66 -5.13 1.98
CA ASN A 104 18.23 -5.06 1.68
C ASN A 104 17.89 -3.79 0.89
N PHE A 105 18.43 -2.64 1.32
CA PHE A 105 18.22 -1.37 0.64
C PHE A 105 18.98 -1.25 -0.67
N LEU A 106 20.13 -1.93 -0.83
CA LEU A 106 20.80 -2.03 -2.12
C LEU A 106 19.95 -2.79 -3.14
N ALA A 107 19.25 -3.86 -2.73
CA ALA A 107 18.30 -4.55 -3.61
C ALA A 107 17.16 -3.63 -4.07
N VAL A 108 16.60 -2.83 -3.16
CA VAL A 108 15.56 -1.85 -3.48
C VAL A 108 16.12 -0.74 -4.37
N PHE A 109 17.35 -0.29 -4.12
CA PHE A 109 18.05 0.70 -4.91
C PHE A 109 18.24 0.23 -6.35
N LEU A 110 18.67 -1.02 -6.56
CA LEU A 110 18.82 -1.64 -7.88
C LEU A 110 17.53 -1.56 -8.69
N VAL A 111 16.43 -2.02 -8.08
CA VAL A 111 15.10 -2.00 -8.70
C VAL A 111 14.65 -0.57 -9.02
N ALA A 112 14.90 0.37 -8.12
CA ALA A 112 14.53 1.77 -8.32
C ALA A 112 15.39 2.43 -9.41
N LEU A 113 16.70 2.16 -9.42
CA LEU A 113 17.66 2.68 -10.40
C LEU A 113 17.34 2.16 -11.80
N ASP A 114 17.10 0.86 -11.94
CA ASP A 114 16.72 0.22 -13.21
C ASP A 114 15.44 0.84 -13.80
N ARG A 115 14.46 1.16 -12.95
CA ARG A 115 13.22 1.82 -13.37
C ARG A 115 13.44 3.23 -13.90
N THR A 116 14.42 3.97 -13.37
CA THR A 116 14.65 5.37 -13.73
C THR A 116 15.72 5.56 -14.80
N ILE A 117 16.73 4.69 -14.86
CA ILE A 117 17.85 4.77 -15.81
C ILE A 117 17.41 4.44 -17.25
N VAL A 118 16.39 3.60 -17.42
CA VAL A 118 15.92 3.21 -18.76
C VAL A 118 15.47 4.43 -19.57
N ALA A 119 14.85 5.43 -18.93
CA ALA A 119 14.32 6.60 -19.61
C ALA A 119 15.38 7.39 -20.39
N THR A 120 16.63 7.42 -19.92
CA THR A 120 17.74 8.09 -20.64
C THR A 120 18.38 7.21 -21.70
N ALA A 121 18.24 5.89 -21.59
CA ALA A 121 18.76 4.93 -22.56
C ALA A 121 17.82 4.72 -23.77
N ILE A 122 16.52 4.99 -23.63
CA ILE A 122 15.49 4.75 -24.66
C ILE A 122 15.88 5.29 -26.05
N PRO A 123 16.34 6.55 -26.21
CA PRO A 123 16.67 7.08 -27.54
C PRO A 123 17.74 6.24 -28.25
N GLN A 124 18.85 5.95 -27.57
CA GLN A 124 19.96 5.15 -28.14
C GLN A 124 19.57 3.70 -28.43
N ILE A 125 18.79 3.07 -27.55
CA ILE A 125 18.28 1.70 -27.77
C ILE A 125 17.44 1.66 -29.05
N THR A 126 16.60 2.67 -29.22
CA THR A 126 15.67 2.76 -30.34
C THR A 126 16.38 3.05 -31.65
N ASP A 127 17.38 3.93 -31.61
CA ASP A 127 18.23 4.25 -32.76
C ASP A 127 19.03 3.02 -33.21
N GLU A 128 19.58 2.24 -32.27
CA GLU A 128 20.37 1.03 -32.58
C GLU A 128 19.51 -0.10 -33.16
N TYR A 129 18.29 -0.31 -32.64
CA TYR A 129 17.40 -1.37 -33.09
C TYR A 129 16.42 -0.96 -34.20
N HIS A 130 16.40 0.31 -34.56
CA HIS A 130 15.44 0.90 -35.51
C HIS A 130 13.97 0.57 -35.14
N SER A 131 13.65 0.61 -33.84
CA SER A 131 12.40 0.10 -33.27
C SER A 131 11.59 1.15 -32.52
N LEU A 132 11.31 2.29 -33.17
CA LEU A 132 10.54 3.40 -32.58
C LEU A 132 9.17 2.97 -32.03
N GLY A 133 8.52 1.99 -32.66
CA GLY A 133 7.25 1.44 -32.20
C GLY A 133 7.31 0.69 -30.86
N ASP A 134 8.50 0.28 -30.42
CA ASP A 134 8.68 -0.54 -29.23
C ASP A 134 8.97 0.26 -27.95
N ILE A 135 9.15 1.58 -28.04
CA ILE A 135 9.51 2.45 -26.90
C ILE A 135 8.59 2.23 -25.68
N GLY A 136 7.28 2.18 -25.91
CA GLY A 136 6.30 1.97 -24.84
C GLY A 136 6.49 0.64 -24.11
N TRP A 137 6.96 -0.39 -24.80
CA TRP A 137 7.16 -1.72 -24.24
C TRP A 137 8.36 -1.83 -23.31
N TYR A 138 9.38 -1.00 -23.51
CA TYR A 138 10.60 -0.98 -22.69
C TYR A 138 10.30 -0.71 -21.21
N GLY A 139 9.34 0.19 -20.93
CA GLY A 139 8.85 0.45 -19.58
C GLY A 139 7.70 -0.48 -19.18
N SER A 140 6.72 -0.66 -20.08
CA SER A 140 5.47 -1.34 -19.73
C SER A 140 5.64 -2.84 -19.50
N ALA A 141 6.53 -3.54 -20.20
CA ALA A 141 6.75 -4.98 -19.98
C ALA A 141 7.26 -5.28 -18.55
N TYR A 142 8.17 -4.42 -18.06
CA TYR A 142 8.65 -4.47 -16.68
C TYR A 142 7.52 -4.21 -15.69
N MET A 143 6.75 -3.14 -15.88
CA MET A 143 5.66 -2.78 -14.96
C MET A 143 4.53 -3.82 -14.96
N LEU A 144 4.20 -4.37 -16.14
CA LEU A 144 3.16 -5.39 -16.33
C LEU A 144 3.48 -6.65 -15.53
N THR A 145 4.69 -7.19 -15.72
CA THR A 145 5.15 -8.40 -15.02
C THR A 145 5.34 -8.16 -13.52
N THR A 146 5.85 -7.00 -13.13
CA THR A 146 5.94 -6.58 -11.72
C THR A 146 4.57 -6.58 -11.06
N SER A 147 3.55 -6.06 -11.75
CA SER A 147 2.20 -5.91 -11.19
C SER A 147 1.48 -7.26 -11.11
N ALA A 148 1.55 -8.06 -12.17
CA ALA A 148 0.89 -9.36 -12.24
C ALA A 148 1.47 -10.38 -11.23
N SER A 149 2.73 -10.23 -10.84
CA SER A 149 3.40 -11.15 -9.92
C SER A 149 3.33 -10.76 -8.44
N GLN A 150 2.80 -9.59 -8.07
CA GLN A 150 2.76 -9.13 -6.67
C GLN A 150 2.09 -10.15 -5.72
N LEU A 151 0.90 -10.63 -6.07
CA LEU A 151 0.15 -11.58 -5.23
C LEU A 151 0.85 -12.94 -5.11
N LEU A 152 1.50 -13.39 -6.19
CA LEU A 152 2.27 -14.63 -6.20
C LEU A 152 3.41 -14.56 -5.18
N PHE A 153 4.17 -13.45 -5.16
CA PHE A 153 5.22 -13.25 -4.16
C PHE A 153 4.68 -13.15 -2.74
N GLY A 154 3.49 -12.58 -2.53
CA GLY A 154 2.80 -12.61 -1.24
C GLY A 154 2.63 -14.02 -0.66
N ARG A 155 2.36 -15.02 -1.53
CA ARG A 155 2.27 -16.44 -1.15
C ARG A 155 3.63 -17.10 -1.02
N LEU A 156 4.57 -16.80 -1.92
CA LEU A 156 5.93 -17.33 -1.84
C LEU A 156 6.56 -16.99 -0.48
N PHE A 157 6.45 -15.73 -0.03
CA PHE A 157 6.92 -15.31 1.30
C PHE A 157 6.11 -15.88 2.48
N LYS A 158 4.87 -16.33 2.24
CA LYS A 158 4.05 -16.98 3.27
C LYS A 158 4.48 -18.42 3.53
N PHE A 159 4.63 -19.20 2.46
CA PHE A 159 4.78 -20.66 2.53
C PHE A 159 6.23 -21.14 2.40
N TYR A 160 7.09 -20.37 1.75
CA TYR A 160 8.48 -20.74 1.52
C TYR A 160 9.43 -19.92 2.40
N ASN A 161 10.68 -20.37 2.49
CA ASN A 161 11.69 -19.68 3.27
C ASN A 161 12.00 -18.31 2.65
N MET A 162 11.73 -17.24 3.41
CA MET A 162 11.88 -15.87 2.92
C MET A 162 13.30 -15.53 2.44
N LYS A 163 14.35 -16.16 3.01
CA LYS A 163 15.73 -15.96 2.56
C LYS A 163 15.89 -16.38 1.11
N TRP A 164 15.46 -17.61 0.79
CA TRP A 164 15.62 -18.17 -0.54
C TRP A 164 14.68 -17.55 -1.56
N VAL A 165 13.46 -17.18 -1.16
CA VAL A 165 12.54 -16.44 -2.03
C VAL A 165 13.14 -15.08 -2.41
N PHE A 166 13.70 -14.33 -1.45
CA PHE A 166 14.33 -13.04 -1.72
C PHE A 166 15.58 -13.17 -2.61
N LEU A 167 16.49 -14.08 -2.28
CA LEU A 167 17.70 -14.33 -3.08
C LEU A 167 17.36 -14.75 -4.51
N THR A 168 16.39 -15.64 -4.69
CA THR A 168 15.94 -16.06 -6.03
C THR A 168 15.34 -14.89 -6.80
N SER A 169 14.60 -14.00 -6.13
CA SER A 169 14.05 -12.79 -6.76
C SER A 169 15.15 -11.85 -7.25
N VAL A 170 16.22 -11.67 -6.46
CA VAL A 170 17.40 -10.91 -6.87
C VAL A 170 18.09 -11.57 -8.06
N VAL A 171 18.32 -12.89 -8.03
CA VAL A 171 18.91 -13.61 -9.17
C VAL A 171 18.07 -13.45 -10.44
N ILE A 172 16.75 -13.59 -10.36
CA ILE A 172 15.86 -13.41 -11.52
C ILE A 172 15.96 -11.98 -12.06
N PHE A 173 15.97 -10.98 -11.17
CA PHE A 173 16.16 -9.58 -11.54
C PHE A 173 17.48 -9.37 -12.29
N GLU A 174 18.59 -9.87 -11.75
CA GLU A 174 19.91 -9.76 -12.36
C GLU A 174 20.01 -10.49 -13.70
N VAL A 175 19.41 -11.67 -13.84
CA VAL A 175 19.31 -12.37 -15.13
C VAL A 175 18.54 -11.53 -16.15
N GLY A 176 17.43 -10.91 -15.75
CA GLY A 176 16.70 -9.97 -16.59
C GLY A 176 17.53 -8.75 -17.00
N SER A 177 18.29 -8.16 -16.08
CA SER A 177 19.22 -7.06 -16.38
C SER A 177 20.36 -7.50 -17.31
N ALA A 178 20.93 -8.69 -17.12
CA ALA A 178 21.95 -9.24 -18.03
C ALA A 178 21.40 -9.43 -19.45
N ILE A 179 20.18 -9.95 -19.58
CA ILE A 179 19.51 -10.10 -20.88
C ILE A 179 19.28 -8.72 -21.52
N CYS A 180 18.84 -7.71 -20.76
CA CYS A 180 18.70 -6.35 -21.27
C CYS A 180 20.04 -5.78 -21.78
N GLY A 181 21.12 -5.93 -21.01
CA GLY A 181 22.45 -5.43 -21.40
C GLY A 181 23.05 -6.20 -22.58
N ALA A 182 22.77 -7.49 -22.71
CA ALA A 182 23.28 -8.35 -23.79
C ALA A 182 22.32 -8.47 -24.98
N ALA A 183 21.20 -7.75 -24.97
CA ALA A 183 20.18 -7.88 -26.01
C ALA A 183 20.78 -7.56 -27.39
N PRO A 184 20.52 -8.40 -28.41
CA PRO A 184 20.87 -8.10 -29.80
C PRO A 184 19.71 -7.45 -30.58
N THR A 185 18.48 -7.50 -30.04
CA THR A 185 17.27 -6.99 -30.70
C THR A 185 16.28 -6.44 -29.68
N SER A 186 15.39 -5.55 -30.13
CA SER A 186 14.32 -4.94 -29.30
C SER A 186 13.42 -5.98 -28.60
N PRO A 187 12.91 -7.06 -29.26
CA PRO A 187 12.09 -8.06 -28.57
C PRO A 187 12.82 -8.80 -27.45
N VAL A 188 14.13 -9.10 -27.64
CA VAL A 188 14.95 -9.73 -26.58
C VAL A 188 15.13 -8.78 -25.41
N PHE A 189 15.33 -7.49 -25.69
CA PHE A 189 15.37 -6.46 -24.65
C PHE A 189 14.06 -6.41 -23.85
N ILE A 190 12.91 -6.34 -24.53
CA ILE A 190 11.57 -6.36 -23.92
C ILE A 190 11.38 -7.62 -23.05
N PHE A 191 11.82 -8.78 -23.53
CA PHE A 191 11.77 -10.02 -22.76
C PHE A 191 12.66 -9.95 -21.50
N GLY A 192 13.86 -9.39 -21.59
CA GLY A 192 14.72 -9.11 -20.43
C GLY A 192 14.02 -8.20 -19.41
N ARG A 193 13.33 -7.15 -19.88
CA ARG A 193 12.54 -6.24 -19.04
C ARG A 193 11.41 -6.98 -18.31
N ALA A 194 10.74 -7.92 -18.98
CA ALA A 194 9.70 -8.75 -18.40
C ALA A 194 10.24 -9.67 -17.29
N ILE A 195 11.41 -10.28 -17.49
CA ILE A 195 12.08 -11.11 -16.46
C ILE A 195 12.49 -10.24 -15.25
N ALA A 196 13.10 -9.08 -15.50
CA ALA A 196 13.50 -8.15 -14.45
C ALA A 196 12.28 -7.67 -13.64
N GLY A 197 11.17 -7.35 -14.31
CA GLY A 197 9.93 -6.95 -13.66
C GLY A 197 9.38 -8.02 -12.72
N PHE A 198 9.39 -9.29 -13.14
CA PHE A 198 9.02 -10.41 -12.26
C PHE A 198 9.92 -10.49 -11.02
N GLY A 199 11.24 -10.39 -11.16
CA GLY A 199 12.17 -10.37 -10.02
C GLY A 199 11.93 -9.19 -9.07
N SER A 200 11.60 -8.02 -9.63
CA SER A 200 11.41 -6.78 -8.86
C SER A 200 10.23 -6.83 -7.89
N ALA A 201 9.14 -7.52 -8.25
CA ALA A 201 7.99 -7.71 -7.37
C ALA A 201 8.37 -8.47 -6.09
N GLY A 202 9.20 -9.51 -6.25
CA GLY A 202 9.76 -10.28 -5.16
C GLY A 202 10.73 -9.48 -4.29
N ILE A 203 11.53 -8.60 -4.90
CA ILE A 203 12.45 -7.73 -4.17
C ILE A 203 11.68 -6.70 -3.31
N PHE A 204 10.69 -5.98 -3.86
CA PHE A 204 9.92 -5.00 -3.10
C PHE A 204 9.15 -5.64 -1.94
N SER A 205 8.42 -6.73 -2.21
CA SER A 205 7.71 -7.46 -1.16
C SER A 205 8.67 -8.07 -0.14
N GLY A 206 9.76 -8.68 -0.61
CA GLY A 206 10.76 -9.33 0.23
C GLY A 206 11.51 -8.35 1.12
N ALA A 207 11.79 -7.14 0.64
CA ALA A 207 12.47 -6.14 1.42
C ALA A 207 11.64 -5.68 2.63
N MET A 208 10.31 -5.60 2.47
CA MET A 208 9.39 -5.39 3.60
C MET A 208 9.34 -6.61 4.53
N MET A 209 9.33 -7.82 3.96
CA MET A 209 9.27 -9.06 4.74
C MET A 209 10.53 -9.31 5.57
N ILE A 210 11.72 -8.99 5.06
CA ILE A 210 13.01 -9.09 5.77
C ILE A 210 13.05 -8.12 6.96
N MET A 211 12.50 -6.91 6.79
CA MET A 211 12.46 -5.90 7.84
C MET A 211 11.59 -6.30 9.04
N ILE A 212 10.48 -7.03 8.82
CA ILE A 212 9.52 -7.43 9.87
C ILE A 212 10.19 -8.13 11.07
N PRO A 213 10.96 -9.22 10.89
CA PRO A 213 11.63 -9.89 11.99
C PRO A 213 12.89 -9.17 12.49
N MET A 214 13.46 -8.24 11.71
CA MET A 214 14.63 -7.46 12.12
C MET A 214 14.27 -6.27 12.99
N VAL A 215 13.14 -5.63 12.75
CA VAL A 215 12.79 -4.33 13.32
C VAL A 215 11.47 -4.42 14.08
N PRO A 216 11.44 -4.04 15.37
CA PRO A 216 10.21 -4.05 16.16
C PRO A 216 9.19 -3.07 15.57
N LEU A 217 7.89 -3.43 15.64
CA LEU A 217 6.79 -2.71 15.01
C LEU A 217 6.81 -1.18 15.20
N PRO A 218 7.08 -0.62 16.40
CA PRO A 218 7.12 0.84 16.61
C PRO A 218 8.22 1.56 15.82
N LYS A 219 9.31 0.86 15.46
CA LYS A 219 10.45 1.42 14.73
C LYS A 219 10.35 1.19 13.22
N ARG A 220 9.47 0.29 12.77
CA ARG A 220 9.27 0.01 11.33
C ARG A 220 8.94 1.25 10.49
N PRO A 221 8.16 2.24 10.96
CA PRO A 221 7.90 3.44 10.16
C PRO A 221 9.18 4.18 9.75
N MET A 222 10.18 4.24 10.65
CA MET A 222 11.48 4.87 10.38
C MET A 222 12.31 4.08 9.35
N PHE A 223 12.22 2.75 9.34
CA PHE A 223 12.91 1.95 8.33
C PHE A 223 12.14 1.95 7.00
N GLN A 224 10.81 2.02 7.03
CA GLN A 224 10.00 2.14 5.82
C GLN A 224 10.20 3.49 5.13
N SER A 225 10.46 4.57 5.85
CA SER A 225 10.81 5.85 5.23
C SER A 225 12.17 5.84 4.53
N LEU A 226 13.10 4.99 4.95
CA LEU A 226 14.34 4.76 4.22
C LEU A 226 14.09 4.15 2.83
N PHE A 227 13.00 3.40 2.61
CA PHE A 227 12.63 2.97 1.25
C PHE A 227 12.33 4.18 0.36
N GLY A 228 11.57 5.15 0.86
CA GLY A 228 11.27 6.39 0.14
C GLY A 228 12.54 7.18 -0.17
N MET A 229 13.48 7.24 0.78
CA MET A 229 14.79 7.87 0.59
C MET A 229 15.61 7.17 -0.51
N VAL A 230 15.69 5.83 -0.49
CA VAL A 230 16.39 5.05 -1.52
C VAL A 230 15.79 5.31 -2.89
N PHE A 231 14.46 5.35 -3.00
CA PHE A 231 13.76 5.67 -4.24
C PHE A 231 14.07 7.09 -4.73
N GLY A 232 14.10 8.06 -3.81
CA GLY A 232 14.50 9.44 -4.10
C GLY A 232 15.93 9.54 -4.63
N ILE A 233 16.90 8.90 -3.96
CA ILE A 233 18.30 8.86 -4.39
C ILE A 233 18.40 8.20 -5.78
N ALA A 234 17.77 7.05 -5.98
CA ALA A 234 17.75 6.35 -7.27
C ALA A 234 17.10 7.19 -8.39
N SER A 235 16.09 8.00 -8.08
CA SER A 235 15.43 8.85 -9.06
C SER A 235 16.31 9.99 -9.58
N VAL A 236 17.22 10.51 -8.74
CA VAL A 236 18.20 11.52 -9.14
C VAL A 236 19.41 10.86 -9.81
N MET A 237 19.90 9.75 -9.25
CA MET A 237 21.06 9.03 -9.78
C MET A 237 20.78 8.37 -11.13
N GLY A 238 19.56 7.88 -11.39
CA GLY A 238 19.20 7.20 -12.63
C GLY A 238 19.52 8.02 -13.88
N PRO A 239 18.95 9.22 -14.05
CA PRO A 239 19.25 10.06 -15.20
C PRO A 239 20.72 10.49 -15.29
N LEU A 240 21.37 10.76 -14.15
CA LEU A 240 22.78 11.18 -14.12
C LEU A 240 23.73 10.07 -14.57
N ILE A 241 23.59 8.87 -13.99
CA ILE A 241 24.40 7.70 -14.33
C ILE A 241 24.06 7.22 -15.74
N GLY A 242 22.76 7.12 -16.06
CA GLY A 242 22.30 6.71 -17.38
C GLY A 242 22.82 7.64 -18.47
N GLY A 243 22.69 8.96 -18.28
CA GLY A 243 23.21 9.97 -19.20
C GLY A 243 24.73 9.86 -19.38
N ALA A 244 25.48 9.65 -18.30
CA ALA A 244 26.93 9.45 -18.37
C ALA A 244 27.31 8.19 -19.15
N PHE A 245 26.64 7.06 -18.91
CA PHE A 245 26.89 5.82 -19.64
C PHE A 245 26.49 5.89 -21.11
N THR A 246 25.35 6.50 -21.42
CA THR A 246 24.92 6.68 -22.81
C THR A 246 25.85 7.61 -23.59
N SER A 247 26.42 8.64 -22.93
CA SER A 247 27.28 9.61 -23.61
C SER A 247 28.75 9.19 -23.77
N THR A 248 29.29 8.40 -22.83
CA THR A 248 30.72 8.05 -22.80
C THR A 248 31.02 6.58 -23.08
N LEU A 249 30.07 5.69 -22.81
CA LEU A 249 30.19 4.25 -22.98
C LEU A 249 29.12 3.76 -23.96
N THR A 250 28.26 2.85 -23.52
CA THR A 250 27.13 2.32 -24.26
C THR A 250 25.94 2.22 -23.32
N TRP A 251 24.71 2.41 -23.82
CA TRP A 251 23.47 2.23 -23.04
C TRP A 251 23.38 0.87 -22.33
N ARG A 252 24.06 -0.17 -22.82
CA ARG A 252 24.10 -1.51 -22.20
C ARG A 252 24.60 -1.49 -20.75
N TRP A 253 25.52 -0.58 -20.41
CA TRP A 253 26.04 -0.43 -19.06
C TRP A 253 25.01 0.06 -18.05
N CYS A 254 23.93 0.68 -18.52
CA CYS A 254 22.78 1.02 -17.68
C CYS A 254 22.14 -0.23 -17.03
N PHE A 255 22.32 -1.41 -17.63
CA PHE A 255 21.81 -2.68 -17.09
C PHE A 255 22.92 -3.52 -16.44
N TYR A 256 24.13 -3.49 -16.99
CA TYR A 256 25.26 -4.22 -16.38
C TYR A 256 25.69 -3.67 -15.02
N ILE A 257 25.41 -2.39 -14.71
CA ILE A 257 25.65 -1.84 -13.36
C ILE A 257 24.85 -2.55 -12.27
N ASN A 258 23.72 -3.18 -12.62
CA ASN A 258 22.94 -3.93 -11.64
C ASN A 258 23.69 -5.17 -11.16
N LEU A 259 24.35 -5.89 -12.06
CA LEU A 259 25.04 -7.16 -11.78
C LEU A 259 26.04 -7.12 -10.61
N PRO A 260 27.01 -6.16 -10.53
CA PRO A 260 27.93 -6.10 -9.41
C PRO A 260 27.24 -5.76 -8.09
N ILE A 261 26.22 -4.88 -8.11
CA ILE A 261 25.47 -4.50 -6.90
C ILE A 261 24.55 -5.65 -6.45
N GLY A 262 23.95 -6.38 -7.40
CA GLY A 262 23.17 -7.58 -7.15
C GLY A 262 24.02 -8.71 -6.60
N GLY A 263 25.20 -8.93 -7.17
CA GLY A 263 26.20 -9.87 -6.66
C GLY A 263 26.61 -9.54 -5.22
N PHE A 264 26.85 -8.26 -4.91
CA PHE A 264 27.12 -7.81 -3.54
C PHE A 264 25.93 -8.09 -2.61
N THR A 265 24.71 -7.75 -3.05
CA THR A 265 23.47 -7.99 -2.30
C THR A 265 23.30 -9.49 -1.98
N LEU A 266 23.47 -10.36 -2.98
CA LEU A 266 23.37 -11.81 -2.85
C LEU A 266 24.41 -12.34 -1.87
N LEU A 267 25.68 -11.96 -2.04
CA LEU A 267 26.79 -12.39 -1.20
C LEU A 267 26.51 -12.06 0.27
N PHE A 268 26.16 -10.80 0.56
CA PHE A 268 25.92 -10.35 1.93
C PHE A 268 24.67 -10.98 2.55
N MET A 269 23.59 -11.12 1.78
CA MET A 269 22.37 -11.78 2.26
C MET A 269 22.58 -13.28 2.50
N VAL A 270 23.40 -13.96 1.69
CA VAL A 270 23.71 -15.39 1.92
C VAL A 270 24.47 -15.58 3.23
N PHE A 271 25.49 -14.76 3.52
CA PHE A 271 26.36 -14.95 4.68
C PHE A 271 25.81 -14.36 5.98
N PHE A 272 25.17 -13.18 5.93
CA PHE A 272 24.79 -12.45 7.14
C PHE A 272 23.32 -12.59 7.51
N TRP A 273 22.44 -12.91 6.55
CA TRP A 273 21.03 -13.11 6.81
C TRP A 273 20.69 -14.59 7.02
N ASN A 274 20.49 -14.96 8.28
CA ASN A 274 20.05 -16.31 8.67
C ASN A 274 18.80 -16.20 9.53
N PRO A 275 17.62 -16.06 8.89
CA PRO A 275 16.40 -15.98 9.65
C PRO A 275 16.05 -17.32 10.31
N PRO A 276 15.37 -17.31 11.47
CA PRO A 276 14.89 -18.51 12.11
C PRO A 276 14.07 -19.34 11.12
N ALA A 277 14.46 -20.60 10.92
CA ALA A 277 13.73 -21.48 10.03
C ALA A 277 12.29 -21.63 10.55
N ARG A 278 11.31 -21.21 9.74
CA ARG A 278 9.93 -21.61 9.99
C ARG A 278 9.87 -23.11 9.79
N LYS A 279 9.46 -23.85 10.83
CA LYS A 279 9.14 -25.28 10.71
C LYS A 279 8.10 -25.41 9.61
N THR A 280 8.54 -25.87 8.44
CA THR A 280 7.67 -26.16 7.32
C THR A 280 7.23 -27.59 7.55
N GLU A 281 5.92 -27.81 7.70
CA GLU A 281 5.41 -29.17 7.76
C GLU A 281 5.84 -29.90 6.49
N PRO A 282 6.44 -31.10 6.60
CA PRO A 282 6.79 -31.89 5.42
C PRO A 282 5.49 -32.20 4.67
N ALA A 283 5.32 -31.58 3.51
CA ALA A 283 4.16 -31.79 2.65
C ALA A 283 4.62 -32.38 1.31
N PRO A 284 3.80 -33.22 0.66
CA PRO A 284 4.03 -33.65 -0.71
C PRO A 284 4.22 -32.45 -1.65
N VAL A 285 5.04 -32.61 -2.70
CA VAL A 285 5.29 -31.55 -3.71
C VAL A 285 3.98 -31.00 -4.30
N ILE A 286 2.98 -31.85 -4.45
CA ILE A 286 1.64 -31.47 -4.93
C ILE A 286 0.96 -30.47 -4.00
N ASP A 287 1.09 -30.64 -2.68
CA ASP A 287 0.50 -29.73 -1.70
C ASP A 287 1.26 -28.40 -1.64
N HIS A 288 2.57 -28.41 -1.91
CA HIS A 288 3.35 -27.19 -2.12
C HIS A 288 2.89 -26.38 -3.34
N ILE A 289 2.56 -27.06 -4.44
CA ILE A 289 2.02 -26.41 -5.65
C ILE A 289 0.60 -25.90 -5.39
N LYS A 290 -0.28 -26.69 -4.77
CA LYS A 290 -1.64 -26.25 -4.40
C LYS A 290 -1.63 -25.04 -3.46
N ARG A 291 -0.65 -24.98 -2.55
CA ARG A 291 -0.43 -23.81 -1.69
C ARG A 291 -0.06 -22.54 -2.45
N LEU A 292 0.26 -22.57 -3.74
CA LEU A 292 0.50 -21.38 -4.55
C LEU A 292 -0.73 -20.89 -5.32
N ASP A 293 -1.90 -21.50 -5.11
CA ASP A 293 -3.13 -21.15 -5.83
C ASP A 293 -2.94 -21.16 -7.35
N PRO A 294 -2.55 -22.30 -7.97
CA PRO A 294 -2.24 -22.34 -9.39
C PRO A 294 -3.46 -21.97 -10.24
N LEU A 295 -4.67 -22.34 -9.80
CA LEU A 295 -5.91 -22.01 -10.47
C LEU A 295 -6.23 -20.51 -10.35
N GLY A 296 -6.14 -19.92 -9.15
CA GLY A 296 -6.32 -18.48 -8.99
C GLY A 296 -5.28 -17.68 -9.76
N THR A 297 -4.01 -18.11 -9.75
CA THR A 297 -2.91 -17.49 -10.51
C THR A 297 -3.16 -17.57 -12.02
N PHE A 298 -3.67 -18.70 -12.51
CA PHE A 298 -4.02 -18.90 -13.92
C PHE A 298 -5.09 -17.92 -14.42
N PHE A 299 -6.07 -17.57 -13.59
CA PHE A 299 -7.05 -16.54 -13.96
C PHE A 299 -6.55 -15.12 -13.69
N PHE A 300 -5.80 -14.91 -12.61
CA PHE A 300 -5.36 -13.59 -12.17
C PHE A 300 -4.33 -12.95 -13.11
N ILE A 301 -3.29 -13.69 -13.51
CA ILE A 301 -2.23 -13.12 -14.37
C ILE A 301 -2.80 -12.63 -15.70
N PRO A 302 -3.55 -13.45 -16.48
CA PRO A 302 -4.14 -12.98 -17.72
C PRO A 302 -5.18 -11.88 -17.49
N CYS A 303 -5.93 -11.89 -16.38
CA CYS A 303 -6.85 -10.82 -16.02
C CYS A 303 -6.14 -9.46 -15.90
N VAL A 304 -5.09 -9.39 -15.09
CA VAL A 304 -4.30 -8.16 -14.90
C VAL A 304 -3.61 -7.75 -16.20
N VAL A 305 -3.09 -8.71 -16.97
CA VAL A 305 -2.47 -8.43 -18.27
C VAL A 305 -3.47 -7.84 -19.25
N CYS A 306 -4.68 -8.40 -19.34
CA CYS A 306 -5.73 -7.86 -20.22
C CYS A 306 -6.10 -6.43 -19.85
N LEU A 307 -6.27 -6.14 -18.55
CA LEU A 307 -6.56 -4.79 -18.08
C LEU A 307 -5.45 -3.82 -18.43
N LEU A 308 -4.21 -4.15 -18.08
CA LEU A 308 -3.07 -3.25 -18.28
C LEU A 308 -2.78 -3.03 -19.77
N LEU A 309 -2.96 -4.05 -20.62
CA LEU A 309 -2.86 -3.88 -22.08
C LEU A 309 -3.98 -3.04 -22.67
N ALA A 310 -5.23 -3.23 -22.21
CA ALA A 310 -6.36 -2.42 -22.65
C ALA A 310 -6.13 -0.93 -22.33
N LEU A 311 -5.61 -0.65 -21.14
CA LEU A 311 -5.28 0.71 -20.70
C LEU A 311 -4.07 1.28 -21.44
N GLN A 312 -3.03 0.48 -21.67
CA GLN A 312 -1.84 0.93 -22.38
C GLN A 312 -2.11 1.28 -23.84
N TRP A 313 -2.89 0.46 -24.54
CA TRP A 313 -3.18 0.62 -25.96
C TRP A 313 -4.40 1.48 -26.25
N GLY A 314 -5.36 1.53 -25.33
CA GLY A 314 -6.60 2.29 -25.47
C GLY A 314 -6.32 3.79 -25.56
N GLY A 315 -6.77 4.42 -26.65
CA GLY A 315 -6.60 5.85 -26.89
C GLY A 315 -5.21 6.28 -27.36
N SER A 316 -4.22 5.38 -27.36
CA SER A 316 -2.86 5.65 -27.86
C SER A 316 -2.60 4.94 -29.19
N THR A 317 -2.66 3.59 -29.18
CA THR A 317 -2.35 2.73 -30.34
C THR A 317 -3.63 2.33 -31.07
N TYR A 318 -4.68 2.01 -30.31
CA TYR A 318 -5.98 1.65 -30.84
C TYR A 318 -7.03 2.58 -30.24
N ALA A 319 -8.00 2.98 -31.07
CA ALA A 319 -9.19 3.67 -30.58
C ALA A 319 -9.89 2.84 -29.49
N TRP A 320 -10.52 3.49 -28.53
CA TRP A 320 -11.27 2.83 -27.46
C TRP A 320 -12.40 1.92 -27.98
N SER A 321 -12.95 2.23 -29.14
CA SER A 321 -13.98 1.44 -29.84
C SER A 321 -13.42 0.25 -30.62
N ASN A 322 -12.09 0.08 -30.71
CA ASN A 322 -11.48 -1.04 -31.42
C ASN A 322 -11.84 -2.36 -30.72
N TRP A 323 -12.21 -3.37 -31.52
CA TRP A 323 -12.59 -4.69 -31.00
C TRP A 323 -11.53 -5.32 -30.09
N ARG A 324 -10.23 -5.05 -30.33
CA ARG A 324 -9.13 -5.55 -29.49
C ARG A 324 -9.20 -4.98 -28.07
N THR A 325 -9.39 -3.68 -27.94
CA THR A 325 -9.52 -3.00 -26.63
C THR A 325 -10.75 -3.47 -25.89
N ILE A 326 -11.89 -3.56 -26.59
CA ILE A 326 -13.15 -4.08 -26.02
C ILE A 326 -12.98 -5.54 -25.58
N LEU A 327 -12.37 -6.39 -26.42
CA LEU A 327 -12.12 -7.79 -26.08
C LEU A 327 -11.26 -7.92 -24.82
N LEU A 328 -10.20 -7.12 -24.69
CA LEU A 328 -9.35 -7.13 -23.50
C LEU A 328 -10.12 -6.73 -22.24
N PHE A 329 -11.02 -5.74 -22.31
CA PHE A 329 -11.89 -5.40 -21.18
C PHE A 329 -12.91 -6.49 -20.84
N VAL A 330 -13.50 -7.14 -21.86
CA VAL A 330 -14.41 -8.27 -21.66
C VAL A 330 -13.67 -9.44 -21.01
N LEU A 331 -12.48 -9.79 -21.51
CA LEU A 331 -11.64 -10.83 -20.93
C LEU A 331 -11.23 -10.50 -19.50
N PHE A 332 -10.84 -9.25 -19.22
CA PHE A 332 -10.60 -8.78 -17.86
C PHE A 332 -11.80 -9.02 -16.95
N GLY A 333 -13.01 -8.65 -17.38
CA GLY A 333 -14.23 -8.87 -16.60
C GLY A 333 -14.50 -10.36 -16.33
N VAL A 334 -14.44 -11.19 -17.38
CA VAL A 334 -14.69 -12.63 -17.28
C VAL A 334 -13.65 -13.33 -16.42
N LEU A 335 -12.36 -13.07 -16.65
CA LEU A 335 -11.26 -13.65 -15.88
C LEU A 335 -11.23 -13.13 -14.43
N GLY A 336 -11.61 -11.88 -14.21
CA GLY A 336 -11.77 -11.28 -12.89
C GLY A 336 -12.90 -11.94 -12.10
N LEU A 337 -14.06 -12.19 -12.73
CA LEU A 337 -15.16 -12.94 -12.13
C LEU A 337 -14.77 -14.39 -11.85
N ALA A 338 -14.07 -15.05 -12.77
CA ALA A 338 -13.54 -16.40 -12.57
C ALA A 338 -12.55 -16.45 -11.40
N PHE A 339 -11.62 -15.48 -11.32
CA PHE A 339 -10.71 -15.34 -10.20
C PHE A 339 -11.47 -15.16 -8.89
N ALA A 340 -12.43 -14.22 -8.82
CA ALA A 340 -13.23 -13.99 -7.64
C ALA A 340 -14.01 -15.25 -7.20
N ALA A 341 -14.60 -15.98 -8.16
CA ALA A 341 -15.29 -17.24 -7.89
C ALA A 341 -14.32 -18.29 -7.29
N VAL A 342 -13.12 -18.44 -7.86
CA VAL A 342 -12.08 -19.34 -7.31
C VAL A 342 -11.70 -18.93 -5.88
N GLN A 343 -11.52 -17.63 -5.62
CA GLN A 343 -11.17 -17.13 -4.28
C GLN A 343 -12.27 -17.39 -3.24
N ILE A 344 -13.55 -17.36 -3.65
CA ILE A 344 -14.69 -17.59 -2.76
C ILE A 344 -14.95 -19.09 -2.54
N ILE A 345 -14.89 -19.89 -3.61
CA ILE A 345 -15.20 -21.32 -3.58
C ILE A 345 -14.05 -22.14 -2.96
N MET A 346 -12.80 -21.69 -3.13
CA MET A 346 -11.60 -22.39 -2.64
C MET A 346 -10.81 -21.55 -1.61
N PRO A 347 -11.40 -21.23 -0.44
CA PRO A 347 -10.80 -20.32 0.54
C PRO A 347 -9.48 -20.82 1.15
N ASN A 348 -9.27 -22.14 1.16
CA ASN A 348 -8.06 -22.76 1.70
C ASN A 348 -6.82 -22.54 0.80
N THR A 349 -7.03 -22.44 -0.51
CA THR A 349 -5.97 -22.18 -1.48
C THR A 349 -5.97 -20.73 -1.96
N ALA A 350 -7.04 -19.95 -1.74
CA ALA A 350 -7.21 -18.57 -2.20
C ALA A 350 -5.97 -17.66 -1.98
N SER A 351 -5.43 -17.12 -3.07
CA SER A 351 -4.41 -16.04 -3.16
C SER A 351 -4.71 -14.85 -2.27
N ILE A 352 -5.97 -14.41 -2.25
CA ILE A 352 -6.44 -13.38 -1.35
C ILE A 352 -7.59 -13.95 -0.52
N PRO A 353 -7.30 -14.48 0.68
CA PRO A 353 -8.33 -14.98 1.57
C PRO A 353 -9.38 -13.88 1.83
N PRO A 354 -10.69 -14.13 1.64
CA PRO A 354 -11.73 -13.14 1.87
C PRO A 354 -11.68 -12.51 3.27
N ARG A 355 -11.21 -13.26 4.28
CA ARG A 355 -11.00 -12.76 5.65
C ARG A 355 -10.01 -11.59 5.75
N ILE A 356 -9.02 -11.53 4.87
CA ILE A 356 -8.00 -10.46 4.87
C ILE A 356 -8.58 -9.20 4.24
N ILE A 357 -9.26 -9.31 3.08
CA ILE A 357 -9.92 -8.16 2.45
C ILE A 357 -11.08 -7.65 3.31
N LYS A 358 -11.83 -8.53 3.99
CA LYS A 358 -12.92 -8.12 4.88
C LYS A 358 -12.44 -7.36 6.12
N GLN A 359 -11.15 -7.41 6.45
CA GLN A 359 -10.61 -6.65 7.55
C GLN A 359 -10.58 -5.15 7.18
N ARG A 360 -11.40 -4.37 7.87
CA ARG A 360 -11.65 -2.94 7.60
C ARG A 360 -10.39 -2.15 7.30
N THR A 361 -9.40 -2.25 8.19
CA THR A 361 -8.10 -1.58 8.01
C THR A 361 -7.37 -1.98 6.74
N VAL A 362 -7.40 -3.25 6.34
CA VAL A 362 -6.72 -3.73 5.14
C VAL A 362 -7.43 -3.22 3.89
N LEU A 363 -8.77 -3.30 3.85
CA LEU A 363 -9.57 -2.79 2.73
C LEU A 363 -9.29 -1.31 2.48
N PHE A 364 -9.40 -0.49 3.51
CA PHE A 364 -9.20 0.95 3.38
C PHE A 364 -7.73 1.34 3.17
N ALA A 365 -6.77 0.55 3.65
CA ALA A 365 -5.35 0.72 3.29
C ALA A 365 -5.10 0.44 1.80
N VAL A 366 -5.72 -0.60 1.24
CA VAL A 366 -5.66 -0.93 -0.19
C VAL A 366 -6.27 0.20 -1.02
N CYS A 367 -7.46 0.69 -0.67
CA CYS A 367 -8.10 1.82 -1.36
C CYS A 367 -7.25 3.11 -1.24
N PHE A 368 -6.74 3.41 -0.05
CA PHE A 368 -5.87 4.55 0.19
C PHE A 368 -4.63 4.51 -0.71
N THR A 369 -3.93 3.37 -0.73
CA THR A 369 -2.73 3.20 -1.56
C THR A 369 -3.04 3.27 -3.05
N PHE A 370 -4.16 2.70 -3.50
CA PHE A 370 -4.62 2.79 -4.89
C PHE A 370 -4.77 4.25 -5.36
N PHE A 371 -5.48 5.08 -4.59
CA PHE A 371 -5.71 6.47 -4.96
C PHE A 371 -4.46 7.34 -4.83
N ILE A 372 -3.68 7.19 -3.75
CA ILE A 372 -2.40 7.90 -3.57
C ILE A 372 -1.44 7.59 -4.72
N ALA A 373 -1.34 6.33 -5.14
CA ALA A 373 -0.45 5.93 -6.22
C ALA A 373 -0.91 6.46 -7.59
N GLY A 374 -2.22 6.51 -7.82
CA GLY A 374 -2.79 7.16 -9.00
C GLY A 374 -2.45 8.64 -9.08
N SER A 375 -2.65 9.36 -7.98
CA SER A 375 -2.29 10.79 -7.85
C SER A 375 -0.80 11.02 -8.11
N MET A 376 0.03 10.19 -7.49
CA MET A 376 1.48 10.22 -7.67
C MET A 376 1.86 10.08 -9.14
N LEU A 377 1.35 9.07 -9.85
CA LEU A 377 1.76 8.87 -11.24
C LEU A 377 1.22 9.97 -12.16
N MET A 378 0.04 10.54 -11.89
CA MET A 378 -0.41 11.72 -12.63
C MET A 378 0.59 12.89 -12.49
N LEU A 379 1.02 13.20 -11.26
CA LEU A 379 2.02 14.27 -11.06
C LEU A 379 3.36 13.96 -11.71
N VAL A 380 3.88 12.75 -11.51
CA VAL A 380 5.20 12.35 -12.01
C VAL A 380 5.25 12.33 -13.54
N TYR A 381 4.16 11.98 -14.22
CA TYR A 381 4.10 11.96 -15.69
C TYR A 381 3.79 13.33 -16.29
N TYR A 382 2.78 14.05 -15.77
CA TYR A 382 2.26 15.24 -16.44
C TYR A 382 2.94 16.55 -16.04
N MET A 383 3.62 16.59 -14.88
CA MET A 383 4.40 17.78 -14.50
C MET A 383 5.62 18.02 -15.42
N PRO A 384 6.45 16.99 -15.74
CA PRO A 384 7.51 17.16 -16.73
C PRO A 384 7.00 17.59 -18.10
N ILE A 385 5.85 17.03 -18.52
CA ILE A 385 5.20 17.39 -19.78
C ILE A 385 4.80 18.86 -19.75
N TRP A 386 4.21 19.36 -18.66
CA TRP A 386 3.88 20.78 -18.52
C TRP A 386 5.11 21.69 -18.68
N PHE A 387 6.24 21.32 -18.07
CA PHE A 387 7.49 22.08 -18.24
C PHE A 387 8.02 22.03 -19.68
N GLN A 388 8.01 20.87 -20.33
CA GLN A 388 8.56 20.73 -21.68
C GLN A 388 7.70 21.44 -22.73
N THR A 389 6.39 21.49 -22.51
CA THR A 389 5.42 21.92 -23.51
C THR A 389 5.03 23.37 -23.29
N VAL A 390 4.40 23.68 -22.16
CA VAL A 390 3.91 25.02 -21.83
C VAL A 390 5.05 25.98 -21.56
N ARG A 391 6.06 25.54 -20.78
CA ARG A 391 7.25 26.36 -20.46
C ARG A 391 8.36 26.26 -21.50
N ARG A 392 8.25 25.34 -22.46
CA ARG A 392 9.23 25.13 -23.54
C ARG A 392 10.67 24.97 -23.06
N VAL A 393 10.87 24.31 -21.92
CA VAL A 393 12.22 23.99 -21.43
C VAL A 393 12.65 22.62 -21.94
N SER A 394 13.97 22.41 -22.05
CA SER A 394 14.52 21.12 -22.42
C SER A 394 14.12 20.01 -21.44
N ALA A 395 14.15 18.75 -21.90
CA ALA A 395 13.90 17.58 -21.04
C ALA A 395 14.79 17.55 -19.78
N LEU A 396 16.06 17.96 -19.91
CA LEU A 396 16.98 18.08 -18.78
C LEU A 396 16.48 19.11 -17.74
N ASN A 397 16.14 20.31 -18.19
CA ASN A 397 15.64 21.36 -17.30
C ASN A 397 14.28 21.01 -16.69
N SER A 398 13.41 20.35 -17.45
CA SER A 398 12.15 19.79 -16.95
C SER A 398 12.39 18.81 -15.79
N GLY A 399 13.35 17.89 -15.94
CA GLY A 399 13.78 17.00 -14.85
C GLY A 399 14.27 17.78 -13.63
N ILE A 400 15.15 18.77 -13.80
CA ILE A 400 15.64 19.63 -12.71
C ILE A 400 14.47 20.36 -12.01
N TYR A 401 13.49 20.84 -12.76
CA TYR A 401 12.34 21.58 -12.21
C TYR A 401 11.34 20.71 -11.45
N THR A 402 11.45 19.38 -11.57
CA THR A 402 10.65 18.40 -10.78
C THR A 402 11.30 18.00 -9.47
N LEU A 403 12.56 18.41 -9.22
CA LEU A 403 13.25 18.15 -7.95
C LEU A 403 12.48 18.61 -6.70
N PRO A 404 11.76 19.75 -6.68
CA PRO A 404 10.96 20.14 -5.50
C PRO A 404 9.95 19.07 -5.07
N LEU A 405 9.31 18.37 -6.02
CA LEU A 405 8.38 17.28 -5.75
C LEU A 405 9.09 16.09 -5.09
N VAL A 406 10.22 15.67 -5.67
CA VAL A 406 10.98 14.51 -5.20
C VAL A 406 11.64 14.77 -3.85
N LEU A 407 12.27 15.93 -3.66
CA LEU A 407 12.95 16.28 -2.43
C LEU A 407 11.97 16.45 -1.27
N SER A 408 10.83 17.10 -1.51
CA SER A 408 9.77 17.24 -0.49
C SER A 408 9.17 15.89 -0.10
N LEU A 409 8.96 14.99 -1.05
CA LEU A 409 8.57 13.59 -0.81
C LEU A 409 9.57 12.86 0.10
N VAL A 410 10.85 12.92 -0.21
CA VAL A 410 11.88 12.25 0.60
C VAL A 410 11.90 12.83 2.02
N ALA A 411 11.94 14.16 2.13
CA ALA A 411 11.97 14.85 3.42
C ALA A 411 10.72 14.50 4.26
N SER A 412 9.53 14.57 3.68
CA SER A 412 8.29 14.29 4.39
C SER A 412 8.15 12.82 4.77
N SER A 413 8.64 11.89 3.93
CA SER A 413 8.65 10.46 4.27
C SER A 413 9.49 10.17 5.50
N LEU A 414 10.67 10.81 5.63
CA LEU A 414 11.55 10.68 6.80
C LEU A 414 10.90 11.29 8.05
N LEU A 415 10.35 12.51 7.93
CA LEU A 415 9.63 13.18 9.02
C LEU A 415 8.44 12.34 9.49
N ASN A 416 7.69 11.77 8.55
CA ASN A 416 6.57 10.90 8.83
C ASN A 416 7.01 9.61 9.54
N GLY A 417 8.09 8.96 9.08
CA GLY A 417 8.62 7.77 9.75
C GLY A 417 8.96 8.02 11.22
N VAL A 418 9.59 9.16 11.53
CA VAL A 418 9.89 9.56 12.91
C VAL A 418 8.60 9.95 13.66
N GLY A 419 7.73 10.72 13.03
CA GLY A 419 6.46 11.20 13.59
C GLY A 419 5.54 10.04 13.97
N THR A 420 5.25 9.13 13.05
CA THR A 420 4.43 7.94 13.27
C THR A 420 5.03 7.04 14.36
N ALA A 421 6.35 6.85 14.38
CA ALA A 421 7.03 6.08 15.44
C ALA A 421 6.84 6.72 16.84
N LYS A 422 6.94 8.06 16.93
CA LYS A 422 6.74 8.82 18.17
C LYS A 422 5.28 8.88 18.60
N ILE A 423 4.35 9.15 17.68
CA ILE A 423 2.91 9.24 17.95
C ILE A 423 2.37 7.84 18.32
N GLY A 424 2.80 6.81 17.61
CA GLY A 424 2.36 5.44 17.83
C GLY A 424 1.05 5.06 17.14
N TYR A 425 0.57 5.88 16.20
CA TYR A 425 -0.60 5.63 15.35
C TYR A 425 -0.30 6.04 13.92
N TYR A 426 -0.73 5.25 12.94
CA TYR A 426 -0.53 5.54 11.50
C TYR A 426 -1.64 6.43 10.90
N VAL A 427 -2.83 6.47 11.51
CA VAL A 427 -4.00 7.18 10.96
C VAL A 427 -3.80 8.70 10.82
N PRO A 428 -3.18 9.42 11.78
CA PRO A 428 -2.92 10.85 11.62
C PRO A 428 -2.14 11.18 10.34
N SER A 429 -1.09 10.39 10.06
CA SER A 429 -0.30 10.51 8.84
C SER A 429 -1.13 10.23 7.58
N MET A 430 -2.03 9.24 7.64
CA MET A 430 -2.93 8.91 6.53
C MET A 430 -3.99 9.97 6.26
N LEU A 431 -4.37 10.77 7.26
CA LEU A 431 -5.30 11.90 7.07
C LEU A 431 -4.56 13.14 6.56
N LEU A 432 -3.39 13.45 7.12
CA LEU A 432 -2.62 14.63 6.74
C LEU A 432 -2.04 14.52 5.33
N ALA A 433 -1.55 13.34 4.94
CA ALA A 433 -0.94 13.09 3.63
C ALA A 433 -1.82 13.54 2.44
N PRO A 434 -3.02 12.97 2.23
CA PRO A 434 -3.89 13.36 1.13
C PRO A 434 -4.43 14.79 1.29
N SER A 435 -4.59 15.31 2.51
CA SER A 435 -5.05 16.68 2.73
C SER A 435 -4.04 17.71 2.19
N ILE A 436 -2.76 17.54 2.54
CA ILE A 436 -1.68 18.41 2.06
C ILE A 436 -1.48 18.21 0.55
N MET A 437 -1.56 16.97 0.08
CA MET A 437 -1.42 16.63 -1.33
C MET A 437 -2.53 17.28 -2.18
N ALA A 438 -3.78 17.21 -1.75
CA ALA A 438 -4.92 17.84 -2.42
C ALA A 438 -4.76 19.36 -2.53
N ILE A 439 -4.24 20.02 -1.49
CA ILE A 439 -3.96 21.47 -1.54
C ILE A 439 -2.89 21.76 -2.60
N GLY A 440 -1.78 21.01 -2.61
CA GLY A 440 -0.72 21.18 -3.60
C GLY A 440 -1.22 20.94 -5.03
N GLU A 441 -1.98 19.88 -5.25
CA GLU A 441 -2.55 19.52 -6.55
C GLU A 441 -3.62 20.51 -7.02
N GLY A 442 -4.45 21.00 -6.11
CA GLY A 442 -5.40 22.08 -6.37
C GLY A 442 -4.70 23.37 -6.78
N LEU A 443 -3.58 23.72 -6.15
CA LEU A 443 -2.76 24.86 -6.55
C LEU A 443 -2.03 24.61 -7.89
N LEU A 444 -1.55 23.39 -8.16
CA LEU A 444 -1.01 23.05 -9.48
C LEU A 444 -2.04 23.23 -10.59
N SER A 445 -3.34 23.02 -10.31
CA SER A 445 -4.42 23.26 -11.26
C SER A 445 -4.65 24.75 -11.60
N THR A 446 -4.05 25.68 -10.87
CA THR A 446 -4.12 27.13 -11.15
C THR A 446 -2.90 27.66 -11.90
N LEU A 447 -1.97 26.78 -12.31
CA LEU A 447 -0.78 27.18 -13.06
C LEU A 447 -1.17 27.82 -14.40
N THR A 448 -0.56 28.97 -14.65
CA THR A 448 -0.62 29.67 -15.93
C THR A 448 0.71 29.54 -16.64
N ARG A 449 0.71 29.77 -17.96
CA ARG A 449 1.92 29.72 -18.79
C ARG A 449 3.07 30.61 -18.27
N ASN A 450 2.71 31.76 -17.70
CA ASN A 450 3.65 32.74 -17.17
C ASN A 450 3.84 32.62 -15.64
N ALA A 451 3.41 31.51 -15.04
CA ALA A 451 3.57 31.30 -13.60
C ALA A 451 5.03 31.46 -13.19
N PRO A 452 5.33 32.33 -12.20
CA PRO A 452 6.69 32.55 -11.77
C PRO A 452 7.19 31.30 -11.03
N GLN A 453 8.52 31.17 -10.97
CA GLN A 453 9.19 29.99 -10.40
C GLN A 453 8.72 29.64 -8.99
N SER A 454 8.44 30.64 -8.15
CA SER A 454 7.95 30.44 -6.79
C SER A 454 6.65 29.62 -6.70
N HIS A 455 5.77 29.73 -7.69
CA HIS A 455 4.46 29.06 -7.66
C HIS A 455 4.62 27.56 -7.90
N TRP A 456 5.19 27.16 -9.04
CA TRP A 456 5.36 25.74 -9.34
C TRP A 456 6.36 25.06 -8.40
N VAL A 457 7.34 25.76 -7.82
CA VAL A 457 8.19 25.19 -6.75
C VAL A 457 7.38 24.93 -5.49
N GLY A 458 6.61 25.93 -5.01
CA GLY A 458 5.83 25.82 -3.78
C GLY A 458 4.71 24.78 -3.89
N TYR A 459 4.04 24.70 -5.03
CA TYR A 459 2.93 23.77 -5.24
C TYR A 459 3.42 22.32 -5.33
N GLN A 460 4.52 22.08 -6.07
CA GLN A 460 5.17 20.77 -6.10
C GLN A 460 5.70 20.37 -4.72
N PHE A 461 6.22 21.31 -3.93
CA PHE A 461 6.64 21.02 -2.57
C PHE A 461 5.47 20.51 -1.72
N LEU A 462 4.31 21.16 -1.77
CA LEU A 462 3.13 20.70 -1.03
C LEU A 462 2.66 19.32 -1.50
N SER A 463 2.52 19.11 -2.80
CA SER A 463 2.11 17.82 -3.36
C SER A 463 3.08 16.70 -2.97
N GLY A 464 4.38 16.92 -3.12
CA GLY A 464 5.41 15.94 -2.77
C GLY A 464 5.47 15.68 -1.27
N PHE A 465 5.35 16.74 -0.45
CA PHE A 465 5.30 16.61 1.00
C PHE A 465 4.12 15.75 1.46
N GLY A 466 2.91 16.01 0.96
CA GLY A 466 1.73 15.19 1.25
C GLY A 466 1.92 13.73 0.80
N LEU A 467 2.40 13.53 -0.42
CA LEU A 467 2.65 12.20 -0.97
C LEU A 467 3.64 11.39 -0.12
N GLY A 468 4.75 11.98 0.32
CA GLY A 468 5.78 11.28 1.09
C GLY A 468 5.31 10.89 2.50
N MET A 469 4.38 11.64 3.09
CA MET A 469 3.74 11.25 4.35
C MET A 469 2.82 10.01 4.18
N GLY A 470 2.22 9.83 3.01
CA GLY A 470 1.25 8.76 2.74
C GLY A 470 1.85 7.50 2.13
N MET A 471 2.95 7.60 1.40
CA MET A 471 3.43 6.54 0.50
C MET A 471 3.55 5.15 1.14
N GLN A 472 4.06 5.07 2.38
CA GLN A 472 4.36 3.80 3.07
C GLN A 472 3.34 3.40 4.15
N THR A 473 2.34 4.24 4.44
CA THR A 473 1.45 4.06 5.59
C THR A 473 0.49 2.88 5.44
N GLY A 474 0.04 2.57 4.21
CA GLY A 474 -0.81 1.41 3.93
C GLY A 474 -0.15 0.09 4.32
N GLY A 475 1.13 -0.09 3.99
CA GLY A 475 1.91 -1.27 4.38
C GLY A 475 2.11 -1.38 5.90
N LEU A 476 2.28 -0.25 6.59
CA LEU A 476 2.36 -0.21 8.06
C LEU A 476 1.02 -0.58 8.72
N ALA A 477 -0.10 -0.09 8.20
CA ALA A 477 -1.43 -0.41 8.71
C ALA A 477 -1.70 -1.91 8.64
N VAL A 478 -1.43 -2.54 7.49
CA VAL A 478 -1.53 -3.99 7.29
C VAL A 478 -0.68 -4.77 8.31
N GLN A 479 0.58 -4.35 8.53
CA GLN A 479 1.48 -4.98 9.50
C GLN A 479 1.01 -4.86 10.95
N THR A 480 0.19 -3.86 11.25
CA THR A 480 -0.29 -3.57 12.61
C THR A 480 -1.49 -4.46 12.96
N VAL A 481 -2.32 -4.79 11.97
CA VAL A 481 -3.62 -5.44 12.20
C VAL A 481 -3.67 -6.91 11.79
N LEU A 482 -2.78 -7.35 10.90
CA LEU A 482 -2.76 -8.75 10.45
C LEU A 482 -1.85 -9.63 11.32
N PRO A 483 -2.22 -10.90 11.53
CA PRO A 483 -1.30 -11.91 12.07
C PRO A 483 -0.07 -12.09 11.18
N MET A 484 1.08 -12.40 11.78
CA MET A 484 2.37 -12.58 11.06
C MET A 484 2.34 -13.62 9.93
N ALA A 485 1.41 -14.57 9.96
CA ALA A 485 1.20 -15.55 8.89
C ALA A 485 0.56 -14.95 7.62
N ASP A 486 -0.10 -13.81 7.75
CA ASP A 486 -0.92 -13.19 6.70
C ASP A 486 -0.40 -11.83 6.24
N VAL A 487 0.53 -11.23 6.98
CA VAL A 487 1.16 -9.93 6.64
C VAL A 487 1.74 -9.92 5.22
N SER A 488 2.36 -11.00 4.76
CA SER A 488 2.96 -11.05 3.42
C SER A 488 1.91 -10.90 2.30
N MET A 489 0.74 -11.53 2.46
CA MET A 489 -0.36 -11.40 1.49
C MET A 489 -0.98 -10.01 1.55
N GLY A 490 -1.12 -9.43 2.74
CA GLY A 490 -1.60 -8.05 2.88
C GLY A 490 -0.66 -7.04 2.22
N ILE A 491 0.66 -7.17 2.41
CA ILE A 491 1.66 -6.31 1.75
C ILE A 491 1.60 -6.46 0.23
N ALA A 492 1.44 -7.69 -0.28
CA ALA A 492 1.26 -7.92 -1.71
C ALA A 492 0.00 -7.23 -2.26
N CYS A 493 -1.10 -7.19 -1.49
CA CYS A 493 -2.30 -6.44 -1.88
C CYS A 493 -2.03 -4.93 -1.96
N ILE A 494 -1.25 -4.37 -1.01
CA ILE A 494 -0.86 -2.95 -1.01
C ILE A 494 -0.04 -2.61 -2.26
N PHE A 495 0.99 -3.40 -2.58
CA PHE A 495 1.80 -3.17 -3.79
C PHE A 495 1.00 -3.40 -5.08
N PHE A 496 0.13 -4.41 -5.12
CA PHE A 496 -0.76 -4.60 -6.25
C PHE A 496 -1.67 -3.38 -6.47
N ALA A 497 -2.28 -2.87 -5.40
CA ALA A 497 -3.13 -1.68 -5.45
C ALA A 497 -2.36 -0.42 -5.88
N GLN A 498 -1.12 -0.26 -5.39
CA GLN A 498 -0.23 0.82 -5.80
C GLN A 498 0.02 0.80 -7.31
N GLN A 499 0.36 -0.37 -7.84
CA GLN A 499 0.64 -0.53 -9.26
C GLN A 499 -0.61 -0.35 -10.14
N LEU A 500 -1.73 -0.93 -9.72
CA LEU A 500 -3.00 -0.82 -10.42
C LEU A 500 -3.51 0.62 -10.47
N GLY A 501 -3.44 1.33 -9.34
CA GLY A 501 -3.83 2.74 -9.25
C GLY A 501 -2.99 3.62 -10.17
N GLY A 502 -1.66 3.42 -10.15
CA GLY A 502 -0.76 4.11 -11.06
C GLY A 502 -1.13 3.90 -12.53
N ALA A 503 -1.28 2.64 -12.97
CA ALA A 503 -1.55 2.33 -14.37
C ALA A 503 -2.90 2.88 -14.87
N ILE A 504 -3.96 2.76 -14.06
CA ILE A 504 -5.30 3.26 -14.41
C ILE A 504 -5.26 4.78 -14.53
N PHE A 505 -4.74 5.48 -13.53
CA PHE A 505 -4.84 6.94 -13.48
C PHE A 505 -3.85 7.66 -14.40
N THR A 506 -2.71 7.06 -14.74
CA THR A 506 -1.89 7.57 -15.86
C THR A 506 -2.70 7.53 -17.17
N THR A 507 -3.42 6.44 -17.44
CA THR A 507 -4.26 6.32 -18.65
C THR A 507 -5.43 7.31 -18.65
N VAL A 508 -6.06 7.53 -17.48
CA VAL A 508 -7.09 8.56 -17.30
C VAL A 508 -6.52 9.94 -17.59
N GLY A 509 -5.32 10.26 -17.08
CA GLY A 509 -4.64 11.53 -17.37
C GLY A 509 -4.41 11.73 -18.87
N GLN A 510 -4.01 10.67 -19.60
CA GLN A 510 -3.79 10.74 -21.04
C GLN A 510 -5.10 10.98 -21.80
N THR A 511 -6.18 10.34 -21.34
CA THR A 511 -7.51 10.51 -21.92
C THR A 511 -8.03 11.93 -21.69
N ILE A 512 -7.82 12.49 -20.49
CA ILE A 512 -8.16 13.90 -20.19
C ILE A 512 -7.37 14.83 -21.12
N LEU A 513 -6.04 14.64 -21.22
CA LEU A 513 -5.19 15.45 -22.10
C LEU A 513 -5.68 15.41 -23.55
N SER A 514 -5.90 14.22 -24.08
CA SER A 514 -6.26 14.02 -25.49
C SER A 514 -7.63 14.62 -25.81
N ASN A 515 -8.64 14.35 -24.99
CA ASN A 515 -10.00 14.84 -25.23
C ASN A 515 -10.09 16.37 -25.10
N LEU A 516 -9.42 16.94 -24.09
CA LEU A 516 -9.42 18.39 -23.90
C LEU A 516 -8.62 19.11 -24.98
N LEU A 517 -7.47 18.58 -25.41
CA LEU A 517 -6.72 19.16 -26.54
C LEU A 517 -7.54 19.16 -27.82
N VAL A 518 -8.22 18.05 -28.14
CA VAL A 518 -9.10 17.99 -29.31
C VAL A 518 -10.24 19.02 -29.21
N SER A 519 -10.83 19.17 -28.03
CA SER A 519 -11.90 20.14 -27.79
C SER A 519 -11.43 21.59 -27.89
N GLU A 520 -10.30 21.95 -27.28
CA GLU A 520 -9.79 23.32 -27.23
C GLU A 520 -9.22 23.77 -28.59
N LEU A 521 -8.78 22.82 -29.41
CA LEU A 521 -8.24 23.10 -30.75
C LEU A 521 -9.29 22.93 -31.86
N ALA A 522 -10.52 22.51 -31.51
CA ALA A 522 -11.61 22.37 -32.46
C ALA A 522 -12.00 23.75 -33.02
N GLY A 523 -11.64 24.00 -34.28
CA GLY A 523 -11.94 25.24 -34.98
C GLY A 523 -10.76 26.20 -35.15
N VAL A 524 -9.56 25.83 -34.71
CA VAL A 524 -8.34 26.59 -35.04
C VAL A 524 -7.94 26.32 -36.50
N PRO A 525 -7.92 27.34 -37.38
CA PRO A 525 -7.60 27.15 -38.79
C PRO A 525 -6.18 26.61 -38.99
N GLY A 526 -6.01 25.64 -39.90
CA GLY A 526 -4.68 25.10 -40.24
C GLY A 526 -4.10 24.12 -39.21
N ILE A 527 -4.86 23.77 -38.17
CA ILE A 527 -4.49 22.77 -37.18
C ILE A 527 -5.41 21.55 -37.30
N ASP A 528 -4.83 20.36 -37.40
CA ASP A 528 -5.54 19.11 -37.13
C ASP A 528 -5.30 18.69 -35.66
N PRO A 529 -6.30 18.80 -34.78
CA PRO A 529 -6.15 18.43 -33.38
C PRO A 529 -5.74 16.96 -33.18
N ALA A 530 -6.14 16.06 -34.09
CA ALA A 530 -5.76 14.66 -34.01
C ALA A 530 -4.27 14.46 -34.33
N GLN A 531 -3.72 15.24 -35.26
CA GLN A 531 -2.28 15.23 -35.53
C GLN A 531 -1.47 15.77 -34.35
N ILE A 532 -1.94 16.83 -33.67
CA ILE A 532 -1.26 17.39 -32.50
C ILE A 532 -1.21 16.40 -31.33
N VAL A 533 -2.28 15.63 -31.11
CA VAL A 533 -2.28 14.58 -30.09
C VAL A 533 -1.34 13.43 -30.48
N ALA A 534 -1.22 13.12 -31.77
CA ALA A 534 -0.41 12.01 -32.29
C ALA A 534 1.09 12.32 -32.37
N SER A 535 1.48 13.52 -32.81
CA SER A 535 2.88 13.96 -32.89
C SER A 535 3.49 14.21 -31.51
N GLY A 536 2.64 14.45 -30.52
CA GLY A 536 3.08 14.72 -29.16
C GLY A 536 3.75 16.08 -29.04
N ALA A 537 4.15 16.38 -27.83
CA ALA A 537 4.31 17.77 -27.43
C ALA A 537 5.73 18.34 -27.68
N THR A 538 6.67 17.50 -28.13
CA THR A 538 8.04 17.87 -28.49
C THR A 538 8.18 18.42 -29.91
N GLU A 539 7.31 18.02 -30.85
CA GLU A 539 7.34 18.43 -32.26
C GLU A 539 6.36 19.59 -32.56
N LEU A 540 5.70 20.12 -31.53
CA LEU A 540 4.71 21.19 -31.64
C LEU A 540 5.26 22.43 -32.37
N ALA A 541 6.53 22.77 -32.17
CA ALA A 541 7.13 23.95 -32.77
C ALA A 541 7.36 23.82 -34.28
N ASP A 542 7.44 22.59 -34.78
CA ASP A 542 7.73 22.29 -36.18
C ASP A 542 6.45 22.05 -37.01
N ILE A 543 5.35 21.69 -36.32
CA ILE A 543 4.07 21.33 -36.94
C ILE A 543 3.04 22.47 -36.84
N VAL A 544 3.14 23.32 -35.81
CA VAL A 544 2.17 24.40 -35.57
C VAL A 544 2.67 25.71 -36.18
N PRO A 545 1.84 26.41 -36.99
CA PRO A 545 2.15 27.75 -37.46
C PRO A 545 2.50 28.68 -36.30
N ALA A 546 3.53 29.53 -36.47
CA ALA A 546 4.02 30.40 -35.40
C ALA A 546 2.92 31.31 -34.80
N GLU A 547 1.90 31.65 -35.61
CA GLU A 547 0.74 32.47 -35.23
C GLU A 547 -0.19 31.73 -34.24
N GLU A 548 -0.38 30.42 -34.41
CA GLU A 548 -1.29 29.60 -33.60
C GLU A 548 -0.60 28.90 -32.42
N LEU A 549 0.73 28.98 -32.35
CA LEU A 549 1.52 28.37 -31.29
C LEU A 549 1.05 28.78 -29.90
N ASN A 550 0.64 30.04 -29.70
CA ASN A 550 0.16 30.50 -28.39
C ASN A 550 -1.17 29.84 -28.00
N VAL A 551 -2.10 29.70 -28.95
CA VAL A 551 -3.39 29.03 -28.75
C VAL A 551 -3.17 27.57 -28.35
N VAL A 552 -2.25 26.88 -29.04
CA VAL A 552 -1.89 25.50 -28.71
C VAL A 552 -1.28 25.38 -27.33
N LEU A 553 -0.35 26.26 -26.97
CA LEU A 553 0.27 26.25 -25.64
C LEU A 553 -0.74 26.50 -24.51
N ASP A 554 -1.74 27.37 -24.75
CA ASP A 554 -2.80 27.64 -23.79
C ASP A 554 -3.76 26.43 -23.66
N ALA A 555 -4.09 25.76 -24.76
CA ALA A 555 -4.84 24.51 -24.76
C ALA A 555 -4.11 23.38 -23.99
N TYR A 556 -2.79 23.27 -24.16
CA TYR A 556 -1.95 22.34 -23.37
C TYR A 556 -1.95 22.70 -21.88
N ASN A 557 -1.77 23.99 -21.55
CA ASN A 557 -1.81 24.44 -20.15
C ASN A 557 -3.16 24.12 -19.50
N TYR A 558 -4.25 24.41 -20.20
CA TYR A 558 -5.60 24.09 -19.74
C TYR A 558 -5.78 22.59 -19.52
N SER A 559 -5.41 21.77 -20.50
CA SER A 559 -5.59 20.32 -20.43
C SER A 559 -4.76 19.69 -19.30
N LEU A 560 -3.50 20.10 -19.14
CA LEU A 560 -2.60 19.57 -18.10
C LEU A 560 -3.02 20.01 -16.70
N THR A 561 -3.48 21.25 -16.52
CA THR A 561 -3.97 21.72 -15.22
C THR A 561 -5.23 20.98 -14.77
N ARG A 562 -6.08 20.53 -15.70
CA ARG A 562 -7.22 19.65 -15.39
C ARG A 562 -6.79 18.25 -14.94
N ILE A 563 -5.65 17.75 -15.39
CA ILE A 563 -5.09 16.49 -14.88
C ILE A 563 -4.67 16.65 -13.41
N PHE A 564 -4.07 17.78 -13.03
CA PHE A 564 -3.76 18.07 -11.63
C PHE A 564 -5.01 18.21 -10.77
N LEU A 565 -6.10 18.74 -11.32
CA LEU A 565 -7.40 18.75 -10.66
C LEU A 565 -7.97 17.33 -10.48
N ALA A 566 -7.79 16.45 -11.46
CA ALA A 566 -8.17 15.05 -11.35
C ALA A 566 -7.33 14.32 -10.27
N ALA A 567 -6.02 14.58 -10.21
CA ALA A 567 -5.14 14.10 -9.15
C ALA A 567 -5.64 14.54 -7.77
N MET A 568 -6.01 15.83 -7.62
CA MET A 568 -6.65 16.34 -6.39
C MET A 568 -7.91 15.53 -6.00
N GLY A 569 -8.73 15.14 -6.98
CA GLY A 569 -9.88 14.23 -6.75
C GLY A 569 -9.48 12.88 -6.16
N LEU A 570 -8.35 12.32 -6.62
CA LEU A 570 -7.79 11.08 -6.06
C LEU A 570 -7.24 11.29 -4.66
N ALA A 571 -6.59 12.42 -4.39
CA ALA A 571 -6.18 12.79 -3.04
C ALA A 571 -7.40 12.83 -2.09
N PHE A 572 -8.51 13.43 -2.51
CA PHE A 572 -9.75 13.41 -1.71
C PHE A 572 -10.31 11.98 -1.52
N ALA A 573 -10.29 11.13 -2.55
CA ALA A 573 -10.71 9.74 -2.42
C ALA A 573 -9.80 8.94 -1.44
N ALA A 574 -8.50 9.23 -1.45
CA ALA A 574 -7.57 8.71 -0.45
C ALA A 574 -7.88 9.23 0.96
N LEU A 575 -8.21 10.52 1.10
CA LEU A 575 -8.62 11.11 2.39
C LEU A 575 -9.88 10.41 2.94
N LEU A 576 -10.88 10.16 2.11
CA LEU A 576 -12.07 9.39 2.50
C LEU A 576 -11.72 7.97 2.95
N SER A 577 -10.82 7.31 2.21
CA SER A 577 -10.32 5.98 2.58
C SER A 577 -9.61 6.02 3.95
N ALA A 578 -8.80 7.05 4.19
CA ALA A 578 -8.11 7.25 5.46
C ALA A 578 -9.07 7.53 6.63
N ALA A 579 -10.15 8.29 6.40
CA ALA A 579 -11.18 8.57 7.41
C ALA A 579 -11.90 7.30 7.88
N CYS A 580 -11.99 6.30 7.01
CA CYS A 580 -12.59 5.01 7.35
C CYS A 580 -11.64 4.03 8.06
N MET A 581 -10.36 4.38 8.27
CA MET A 581 -9.37 3.52 8.93
C MET A 581 -9.64 3.36 10.43
N GLU A 582 -9.29 2.20 10.98
CA GLU A 582 -9.30 2.01 12.43
C GLU A 582 -8.05 2.61 13.07
N TRP A 583 -8.22 3.24 14.23
CA TRP A 583 -7.14 3.83 15.01
C TRP A 583 -6.45 2.76 15.87
N LYS A 584 -5.61 1.94 15.23
CA LYS A 584 -4.81 0.91 15.93
C LYS A 584 -3.41 1.43 16.23
N SER A 585 -2.92 1.13 17.43
CA SER A 585 -1.59 1.57 17.86
C SER A 585 -0.51 0.61 17.36
N ILE A 586 0.61 1.16 16.90
CA ILE A 586 1.83 0.41 16.58
C ILE A 586 2.70 0.12 17.82
N LYS A 587 2.39 0.74 18.96
CA LYS A 587 3.14 0.60 20.23
C LYS A 587 2.63 -0.52 21.10
N LYS A 588 1.33 -0.83 21.02
CA LYS A 588 0.73 -1.98 21.70
C LYS A 588 0.61 -3.11 20.69
N PRO A 589 1.11 -4.33 20.96
CA PRO A 589 0.84 -5.45 20.08
C PRO A 589 -0.67 -5.61 19.94
N GLY A 590 -1.16 -5.73 18.70
CA GLY A 590 -2.59 -5.78 18.41
C GLY A 590 -3.31 -6.86 19.24
N VAL A 591 -4.38 -6.44 19.92
CA VAL A 591 -5.30 -7.26 20.71
C VAL A 591 -6.13 -8.14 19.77
N GLY A 592 -5.49 -9.16 19.21
CA GLY A 592 -6.14 -10.19 18.38
C GLY A 592 -5.69 -11.62 18.70
N ALA A 593 -4.96 -11.83 19.80
CA ALA A 593 -4.36 -13.13 20.12
C ALA A 593 -4.26 -13.46 21.61
N VAL A 594 -5.07 -12.85 22.49
CA VAL A 594 -5.22 -13.32 23.87
C VAL A 594 -6.69 -13.08 24.26
N ALA A 595 -7.50 -14.14 24.22
CA ALA A 595 -8.59 -14.21 25.19
C ALA A 595 -7.89 -14.31 26.55
N GLU A 596 -8.14 -13.36 27.44
CA GLU A 596 -7.70 -13.48 28.83
C GLU A 596 -8.14 -14.87 29.33
N PRO A 597 -7.27 -15.65 29.99
CA PRO A 597 -7.78 -16.72 30.82
C PRO A 597 -8.72 -16.05 31.82
N ALA A 598 -9.97 -16.52 31.88
CA ALA A 598 -10.89 -16.12 32.92
C ALA A 598 -10.14 -16.20 34.24
N LYS A 599 -10.12 -15.08 34.99
CA LYS A 599 -9.69 -15.11 36.38
C LYS A 599 -10.52 -16.18 37.07
N ASP A 600 -9.83 -17.18 37.59
CA ASP A 600 -10.41 -18.15 38.50
C ASP A 600 -10.79 -17.35 39.76
N ASP A 601 -12.03 -16.88 39.82
CA ASP A 601 -12.65 -16.37 41.04
C ASP A 601 -12.95 -17.58 41.93
N SER A 602 -11.90 -18.16 42.50
CA SER A 602 -11.98 -19.08 43.63
C SER A 602 -11.20 -18.50 44.81
N ASP A 603 -11.69 -17.37 45.31
CA ASP A 603 -11.31 -16.89 46.65
C ASP A 603 -12.54 -16.27 47.32
N SER A 604 -13.49 -17.14 47.70
CA SER A 604 -14.53 -16.82 48.67
C SER A 604 -13.99 -17.08 50.08
N PRO A 605 -14.07 -16.11 51.01
CA PRO A 605 -13.51 -16.26 52.35
C PRO A 605 -14.37 -17.23 53.17
N SER A 606 -13.78 -18.35 53.59
CA SER A 606 -14.41 -19.24 54.56
C SER A 606 -14.52 -18.53 55.91
N ARG A 607 -15.77 -18.27 56.32
CA ARG A 607 -16.15 -17.93 57.69
C ARG A 607 -15.62 -19.01 58.65
N SER A 608 -14.93 -18.56 59.68
CA SER A 608 -14.65 -19.30 60.90
C SER A 608 -15.95 -19.56 61.67
N GLU A 609 -16.28 -20.83 61.88
CA GLU A 609 -17.11 -21.27 63.00
C GLU A 609 -16.33 -22.34 63.77
N ASP A 610 -16.33 -22.14 65.09
CA ASP A 610 -15.68 -22.94 66.11
C ASP A 610 -16.17 -24.39 66.12
N THR A 611 -15.27 -25.36 66.32
CA THR A 611 -15.54 -26.52 67.19
C THR A 611 -14.24 -27.08 67.74
N GLU A 612 -14.22 -27.22 69.07
CA GLU A 612 -13.18 -27.74 69.93
C GLU A 612 -12.81 -29.24 69.70
N LEU A 613 -11.72 -29.61 70.38
CA LEU A 613 -11.34 -30.93 70.92
C LEU A 613 -10.40 -31.82 70.07
N GLY A 614 -9.14 -31.87 70.53
CA GLY A 614 -8.63 -33.12 71.09
C GLY A 614 -7.32 -33.70 70.54
N VAL A 615 -6.34 -33.77 71.44
CA VAL A 615 -5.31 -34.83 71.58
C VAL A 615 -3.92 -34.62 70.94
N MET A 616 -3.00 -34.18 71.82
CA MET A 616 -1.61 -34.59 72.04
C MET A 616 -0.90 -35.55 71.06
N GLY A 617 0.37 -35.24 70.76
CA GLY A 617 1.40 -36.29 70.75
C GLY A 617 2.67 -36.08 69.91
N SER A 618 3.78 -35.73 70.59
CA SER A 618 5.12 -36.33 70.41
C SER A 618 6.04 -36.01 69.20
N ARG A 619 7.00 -35.11 69.44
CA ARG A 619 8.49 -35.29 69.49
C ARG A 619 9.27 -36.24 68.53
N ARG A 620 10.50 -35.75 68.22
CA ARG A 620 11.81 -36.35 67.81
C ARG A 620 12.08 -36.43 66.29
N ALA A 621 13.11 -35.80 65.73
CA ALA A 621 14.59 -35.82 65.93
C ALA A 621 15.31 -36.90 65.09
N GLY A 622 16.31 -36.46 64.31
CA GLY A 622 17.26 -37.28 63.52
C GLY A 622 17.91 -36.38 62.44
N GLN A 623 19.01 -35.68 62.70
CA GLN A 623 20.41 -36.15 62.72
C GLN A 623 20.93 -36.51 61.32
N ALA A 624 21.76 -35.64 60.75
CA ALA A 624 22.61 -35.94 59.60
C ALA A 624 23.89 -35.09 59.69
N ASP A 625 24.96 -35.73 60.15
CA ASP A 625 26.35 -35.30 59.99
C ASP A 625 27.02 -36.39 59.15
N SER A 626 27.62 -36.03 58.01
CA SER A 626 28.86 -36.66 57.53
C SER A 626 29.50 -35.84 56.42
N ASN A 627 30.71 -35.38 56.74
CA ASN A 627 31.74 -34.88 55.85
C ASN A 627 32.17 -35.95 54.83
N GLY A 628 32.65 -35.51 53.66
CA GLY A 628 33.33 -36.40 52.71
C GLY A 628 33.74 -35.77 51.39
N VAL A 629 34.78 -34.94 51.45
CA VAL A 629 35.50 -34.31 50.32
C VAL A 629 36.17 -35.35 49.41
N ALA A 630 36.08 -35.17 48.08
CA ALA A 630 37.22 -35.10 47.12
C ALA A 630 36.91 -35.63 45.69
N ARG A 631 37.24 -34.77 44.71
CA ARG A 631 37.73 -35.05 43.33
C ARG A 631 36.81 -35.78 42.34
N ASN A 632 36.11 -35.04 41.49
CA ASN A 632 36.55 -34.63 40.14
C ASN A 632 35.57 -33.62 39.53
#